data_AF-R5ZZM0-F1
#
_entry.id   AF-R5ZZM0-F1
#
_cell.length_a   1.000
_cell.length_b   1.000
_cell.length_c   1.000
_cell.angle_alpha   90.00
_cell.angle_beta   90.00
_cell.angle_gamma   90.00
#
_symmetry.space_group_name_H-M   'P 1'
#
loop_
_entity.id
_entity.type
_entity.pdbx_description
1 polymer ?
#
loop_
_entity_poly.entity_id
_entity_poly.type
_entity_poly.pdbx_seq_one_letter_code
_entity_poly.pdbx_strand_id
1 'polypeptide(L)'
;MVFKNHGSAVHNGQDCSSGYEFSENLLKNIAIQVKSSNFRKGKDWKAVMGGLPILISIDDEVFLRGVLSGEEKLNKDDVVIADVKLIQTIEQNKIVNNYRAVNVIEHKKSSQICTF
;
A
#
# COMPACT_ATOMS: atom_id res chain seq x y z
N MET A 1 -34.66 -9.09 -1.29
CA MET A 1 -33.88 -8.11 -0.50
C MET A 1 -33.54 -6.95 -1.43
N VAL A 2 -34.11 -5.76 -1.19
CA VAL A 2 -33.90 -4.56 -2.01
C VAL A 2 -33.10 -3.59 -1.14
N PHE A 3 -31.88 -3.25 -1.55
CA PHE A 3 -31.10 -2.23 -0.86
C PHE A 3 -31.65 -0.86 -1.25
N LYS A 4 -32.26 -0.15 -0.30
CA LYS A 4 -32.61 1.27 -0.45
C LYS A 4 -31.32 2.08 -0.41
N ASN A 5 -30.99 2.71 -1.53
CA ASN A 5 -29.85 3.60 -1.65
C ASN A 5 -30.23 4.94 -1.00
N HIS A 6 -29.66 5.25 0.16
CA HIS A 6 -29.69 6.59 0.76
C HIS A 6 -28.30 7.22 0.59
N GLY A 7 -28.00 7.65 -0.63
CA GLY A 7 -26.83 8.44 -0.95
C GLY A 7 -27.25 9.64 -1.78
N SER A 8 -27.06 10.84 -1.24
CA SER A 8 -27.37 12.11 -1.90
C SER A 8 -26.74 12.16 -3.29
N ALA A 9 -27.57 12.46 -4.28
CA ALA A 9 -27.13 12.84 -5.61
C ALA A 9 -26.39 14.17 -5.54
N VAL A 10 -25.06 14.14 -5.64
CA VAL A 10 -24.27 15.28 -6.09
C VAL A 10 -23.74 14.90 -7.46
N HIS A 11 -24.51 15.26 -8.49
CA HIS A 11 -24.05 15.25 -9.86
C HIS A 11 -23.09 16.43 -10.03
N ASN A 12 -21.79 16.16 -9.98
CA ASN A 12 -20.81 16.97 -10.67
C ASN A 12 -20.07 16.02 -11.61
N GLY A 13 -20.07 16.34 -12.90
CA GLY A 13 -19.46 15.53 -13.94
C GLY A 13 -18.00 15.28 -13.61
N GLN A 14 -17.70 14.09 -13.11
CA GLN A 14 -16.34 13.60 -12.98
C GLN A 14 -16.03 12.80 -14.23
N ASP A 15 -15.09 13.37 -14.97
CA ASP A 15 -14.31 12.76 -16.03
C ASP A 15 -14.15 11.24 -15.80
N CYS A 16 -14.70 10.42 -16.70
CA CYS A 16 -14.60 8.96 -16.63
C CYS A 16 -13.15 8.44 -16.85
N SER A 17 -12.16 9.33 -16.89
CA SER A 17 -10.74 8.99 -17.02
C SER A 17 -10.04 8.73 -15.68
N SER A 18 -10.70 9.01 -14.56
CA SER A 18 -10.18 8.82 -13.20
C SER A 18 -11.06 7.80 -12.50
N GLY A 19 -10.53 6.62 -12.19
CA GLY A 19 -11.27 5.54 -11.54
C GLY A 19 -12.05 6.01 -10.32
N TYR A 20 -13.26 5.46 -10.12
CA TYR A 20 -14.10 5.78 -8.97
C TYR A 20 -13.59 5.03 -7.74
N GLU A 21 -13.06 5.75 -6.74
CA GLU A 21 -12.75 5.21 -5.41
C GLU A 21 -14.05 4.83 -4.70
N PHE A 22 -14.26 3.54 -4.45
CA PHE A 22 -15.51 3.04 -3.85
C PHE A 22 -15.35 2.50 -2.43
N SER A 23 -14.11 2.21 -2.02
CA SER A 23 -13.79 1.63 -0.72
C SER A 23 -12.41 2.07 -0.27
N GLU A 24 -12.30 2.40 1.01
CA GLU A 24 -11.07 2.76 1.68
C GLU A 24 -11.02 2.06 3.04
N ASN A 25 -9.92 1.34 3.31
CA ASN A 25 -9.71 0.62 4.57
C ASN A 25 -8.31 0.84 5.10
N LEU A 26 -8.19 0.94 6.44
CA LEU A 26 -6.89 0.94 7.13
C LEU A 26 -6.64 -0.43 7.74
N LEU A 27 -5.72 -1.18 7.13
CA LEU A 27 -5.25 -2.46 7.62
C LEU A 27 -4.11 -2.22 8.61
N LYS A 28 -4.23 -2.66 9.86
CA LYS A 28 -3.22 -2.39 10.90
C LYS A 28 -2.23 -3.53 11.05
N ASN A 29 -0.98 -3.19 11.39
CA ASN A 29 0.09 -4.15 11.70
C ASN A 29 0.32 -5.21 10.61
N ILE A 30 0.32 -4.80 9.35
CA ILE A 30 0.49 -5.70 8.21
C ILE A 30 1.97 -5.89 7.92
N ALA A 31 2.39 -7.15 7.83
CA ALA A 31 3.73 -7.53 7.39
C ALA A 31 3.81 -7.54 5.85
N ILE A 32 4.77 -6.79 5.32
CA ILE A 32 5.05 -6.64 3.89
C ILE A 32 6.49 -7.05 3.65
N GLN A 33 6.71 -8.07 2.82
CA GLN A 33 8.06 -8.50 2.44
C GLN A 33 8.51 -7.82 1.15
N VAL A 34 9.69 -7.21 1.17
CA VAL A 34 10.28 -6.51 0.03
C VAL A 34 10.72 -7.50 -1.06
N LYS A 35 10.32 -7.28 -2.31
CA LYS A 35 10.80 -8.08 -3.46
C LYS A 35 11.75 -7.35 -4.39
N SER A 36 11.76 -6.02 -4.36
CA SER A 36 12.71 -5.20 -5.12
C SER A 36 13.13 -3.99 -4.31
N SER A 37 14.43 -3.70 -4.33
CA SER A 37 15.03 -2.58 -3.59
C SER A 37 15.10 -1.27 -4.37
N ASN A 38 14.39 -1.15 -5.51
CA ASN A 38 14.39 0.08 -6.30
C ASN A 38 13.38 1.08 -5.72
N PHE A 39 13.82 1.80 -4.69
CA PHE A 39 13.01 2.76 -3.95
C PHE A 39 13.09 4.16 -4.54
N ARG A 40 11.93 4.74 -4.83
CA ARG A 40 11.79 6.15 -5.22
C ARG A 40 10.52 6.70 -4.62
N LYS A 41 10.57 7.94 -4.09
CA LYS A 41 9.38 8.63 -3.59
C LYS A 41 8.30 8.68 -4.67
N GLY A 42 7.06 8.34 -4.30
CA GLY A 42 5.90 8.35 -5.20
C GLY A 42 5.90 7.27 -6.28
N LYS A 43 6.70 6.20 -6.12
CA LYS A 43 6.66 5.01 -6.98
C LYS A 43 6.26 3.78 -6.20
N ASP A 44 5.53 2.90 -6.87
CA ASP A 44 5.16 1.63 -6.28
C ASP A 44 6.36 0.68 -6.24
N TRP A 45 6.61 0.07 -5.08
CA TRP A 45 7.52 -1.07 -4.93
C TRP A 45 6.80 -2.39 -5.19
N LYS A 46 7.58 -3.40 -5.60
CA LYS A 46 7.12 -4.79 -5.63
C LYS A 46 7.34 -5.39 -4.26
N ALA A 47 6.27 -5.92 -3.67
CA ALA A 47 6.30 -6.57 -2.38
C ALA A 47 5.39 -7.81 -2.36
N VAL A 48 5.43 -8.54 -1.24
CA VAL A 48 4.54 -9.64 -0.94
C VAL A 48 3.82 -9.38 0.38
N MET A 49 2.51 -9.54 0.40
CA MET A 49 1.66 -9.46 1.60
C MET A 49 0.89 -10.77 1.73
N GLY A 50 1.15 -11.53 2.80
CA GLY A 50 0.49 -12.84 3.00
C GLY A 50 0.68 -13.84 1.85
N GLY A 51 1.84 -13.81 1.18
CA GLY A 51 2.13 -14.65 0.01
C GLY A 51 1.65 -14.09 -1.33
N LEU A 52 0.84 -13.02 -1.32
CA LEU A 52 0.34 -12.39 -2.54
C LEU A 52 1.29 -11.29 -3.03
N PRO A 53 1.73 -11.31 -4.30
CA PRO A 53 2.50 -10.22 -4.87
C PRO A 53 1.62 -8.98 -5.00
N ILE A 54 2.12 -7.84 -4.54
CA ILE A 54 1.43 -6.55 -4.58
C ILE A 54 2.36 -5.44 -5.09
N LEU A 55 1.74 -4.41 -5.66
CA LEU A 55 2.35 -3.09 -5.82
C LEU A 55 1.85 -2.22 -4.67
N ILE A 56 2.76 -1.53 -4.00
CA ILE A 56 2.44 -0.71 -2.83
C ILE A 56 3.25 0.59 -2.89
N SER A 57 2.79 1.68 -2.31
CA SER A 57 3.60 2.89 -2.10
C SER A 57 3.92 3.07 -0.62
N ILE A 58 4.96 3.84 -0.30
CA ILE A 58 5.27 4.23 1.09
C ILE A 58 5.03 5.73 1.20
N ASP A 59 4.08 6.10 2.04
CA ASP A 59 3.76 7.50 2.36
C ASP A 59 4.32 7.95 3.70
N ASP A 60 4.83 7.03 4.51
CA ASP A 60 5.55 7.37 5.73
C ASP A 60 6.81 8.17 5.37
N GLU A 61 6.71 9.49 5.48
CA GLU A 61 7.78 10.39 5.08
C GLU A 61 9.02 10.29 5.97
N VAL A 62 8.86 9.89 7.24
CA VAL A 62 9.98 9.75 8.18
C VAL A 62 10.80 8.54 7.78
N PHE A 63 10.14 7.39 7.61
CA PHE A 63 10.80 6.17 7.16
C PHE A 63 11.42 6.36 5.77
N LEU A 64 10.68 6.96 4.84
CA LEU A 64 11.17 7.21 3.48
C LEU A 64 12.39 8.13 3.47
N ARG A 65 12.46 9.13 4.35
CA ARG A 65 13.64 10.00 4.50
C ARG A 65 14.85 9.22 5.00
N GLY A 66 14.66 8.29 5.95
CA GLY A 66 15.71 7.39 6.40
C GLY A 66 16.25 6.52 5.25
N VAL A 67 15.36 5.97 4.41
CA VAL A 67 15.76 5.16 3.25
C VAL A 67 16.49 6.00 2.19
N LEU A 68 15.98 7.19 1.87
CA LEU A 68 16.56 8.05 0.83
C LEU A 68 17.90 8.68 1.25
N SER A 69 18.10 8.94 2.55
CA SER A 69 19.38 9.43 3.09
C SER A 69 20.42 8.30 3.25
N GLY A 70 19.98 7.04 3.27
CA GLY A 70 20.82 5.87 3.49
C GLY A 70 21.03 5.52 4.97
N GLU A 71 20.39 6.24 5.89
CA GLU A 71 20.35 5.90 7.32
C GLU A 71 19.62 4.56 7.56
N GLU A 72 18.57 4.30 6.78
CA GLU A 72 17.84 3.04 6.74
C GLU A 72 18.13 2.29 5.44
N LYS A 73 18.41 0.99 5.54
CA LYS A 73 18.72 0.16 4.37
C LYS A 73 17.65 -0.89 4.20
N LEU A 74 16.73 -0.61 3.30
CA LEU A 74 15.67 -1.52 2.92
C LEU A 74 16.14 -2.42 1.78
N ASN A 75 16.34 -3.70 2.06
CA ASN A 75 16.87 -4.68 1.12
C ASN A 75 15.78 -5.65 0.68
N LYS A 76 16.11 -6.45 -0.35
CA LYS A 76 15.27 -7.56 -0.76
C LYS A 76 15.09 -8.54 0.42
N ASP A 77 13.86 -9.03 0.57
CA ASP A 77 13.42 -10.00 1.57
C ASP A 77 13.40 -9.48 3.03
N ASP A 78 13.76 -8.21 3.26
CA ASP A 78 13.41 -7.50 4.50
C ASP A 78 11.88 -7.42 4.66
N VAL A 79 11.41 -7.32 5.90
CA VAL A 79 9.99 -7.22 6.24
C VAL A 79 9.71 -5.91 6.93
N VAL A 80 8.74 -5.17 6.39
CA VAL A 80 8.22 -3.95 6.98
C VAL A 80 6.86 -4.27 7.58
N ILE A 81 6.69 -3.98 8.87
CA ILE A 81 5.40 -4.03 9.56
C ILE A 81 4.86 -2.60 9.56
N ALA A 82 3.68 -2.42 8.97
CA ALA A 82 3.10 -1.09 8.79
C ALA A 82 1.57 -1.12 8.89
N ASP A 83 1.00 0.05 9.17
CA ASP A 83 -0.40 0.29 8.83
C ASP A 83 -0.49 0.61 7.34
N VAL A 84 -1.40 -0.08 6.65
CA VAL A 84 -1.56 -0.04 5.19
C VAL A 84 -2.95 0.45 4.85
N LYS A 85 -3.01 1.55 4.12
CA LYS A 85 -4.22 2.04 3.48
C LYS A 85 -4.48 1.23 2.21
N LEU A 86 -5.60 0.53 2.17
CA LEU A 86 -6.13 -0.15 0.99
C LEU A 86 -7.24 0.74 0.38
N ILE A 87 -6.97 1.27 -0.80
CA ILE A 87 -7.92 2.02 -1.61
C ILE A 87 -8.34 1.12 -2.75
N GLN A 88 -9.64 0.98 -2.97
CA GLN A 88 -10.17 0.18 -4.07
C GLN A 88 -10.93 1.08 -5.03
N THR A 89 -10.55 1.02 -6.30
CA THR A 89 -11.21 1.71 -7.40
C THR A 89 -11.93 0.71 -8.30
N ILE A 90 -12.96 1.16 -9.00
CA ILE A 90 -13.53 0.43 -10.13
C ILE A 90 -12.96 1.03 -11.41
N GLU A 91 -12.18 0.24 -12.13
CA GLU A 91 -11.59 0.60 -13.42
C GLU A 91 -11.95 -0.48 -14.44
N GLN A 92 -12.55 -0.08 -15.57
CA GLN A 92 -12.94 -1.02 -16.65
C GLN A 92 -13.71 -2.26 -16.13
N ASN A 93 -14.68 -2.04 -15.23
CA ASN A 93 -15.48 -3.08 -14.56
C ASN A 93 -14.68 -4.08 -13.71
N LYS A 94 -13.47 -3.72 -13.28
CA LYS A 94 -12.63 -4.52 -12.37
C LYS A 94 -12.37 -3.72 -11.10
N ILE A 95 -12.28 -4.44 -9.97
CA ILE A 95 -11.78 -3.88 -8.72
C ILE A 95 -10.25 -3.84 -8.82
N VAL A 96 -9.69 -2.64 -8.70
CA VAL A 96 -8.25 -2.42 -8.62
C VAL A 96 -7.90 -2.02 -7.20
N ASN A 97 -6.89 -2.67 -6.63
CA ASN A 97 -6.41 -2.39 -5.27
C ASN A 97 -5.16 -1.52 -5.35
N ASN A 98 -5.18 -0.39 -4.66
CA ASN A 98 -4.02 0.44 -4.40
C ASN A 98 -3.65 0.33 -2.93
N TYR A 99 -2.42 -0.06 -2.65
CA TYR A 99 -1.90 -0.23 -1.30
C TYR A 99 -0.92 0.89 -0.99
N ARG A 100 -1.04 1.50 0.19
CA ARG A 100 -0.14 2.55 0.65
C ARG A 100 0.27 2.30 2.10
N ALA A 101 1.54 2.08 2.36
CA ALA A 101 2.09 2.00 3.71
C ALA A 101 2.16 3.41 4.29
N VAL A 102 1.27 3.73 5.23
CA VAL A 102 1.09 5.10 5.75
C VAL A 102 1.81 5.34 7.07
N ASN A 103 2.14 4.27 7.79
CA ASN A 103 2.84 4.33 9.07
C ASN A 103 3.68 3.06 9.24
N VAL A 104 5.00 3.18 9.19
CA VAL A 104 5.93 2.06 9.39
C VAL A 104 6.20 1.90 10.89
N ILE A 105 5.81 0.74 11.41
CA ILE A 105 5.89 0.41 12.83
C ILE A 105 7.22 -0.28 13.14
N GLU A 106 7.64 -1.21 12.28
CA GLU A 106 8.86 -1.97 12.46
C GLU A 106 9.49 -2.32 11.12
N HIS A 107 10.83 -2.31 11.07
CA HIS A 107 11.60 -2.82 9.95
C HIS A 107 12.51 -3.96 10.41
N LYS A 108 12.21 -5.18 9.95
CA LYS A 108 12.98 -6.40 10.22
C LYS A 108 13.86 -6.73 9.04
N LYS A 109 15.17 -6.77 9.27
CA LYS A 109 16.14 -7.18 8.25
C LYS A 109 15.97 -8.66 7.97
N SER A 110 16.14 -9.07 6.71
CA SER A 110 16.17 -10.46 6.26
C SER A 110 17.08 -11.34 7.13
N SER A 111 18.23 -10.82 7.57
CA SER A 111 19.16 -11.50 8.49
C SER A 111 18.57 -11.80 9.87
N GLN A 112 17.54 -11.08 10.30
CA GLN A 112 16.85 -11.27 11.58
C GLN A 112 15.64 -12.22 11.45
N ILE A 113 15.24 -12.55 10.22
CA ILE A 113 14.08 -13.40 9.93
C ILE A 113 14.50 -14.87 9.78
N CYS A 114 15.77 -15.13 9.43
CA CYS A 114 16.35 -16.46 9.41
C CYS A 114 16.89 -16.88 10.79
N THR A 115 16.01 -17.45 11.59
CA THR A 115 16.36 -18.47 12.59
C THR A 115 15.38 -19.62 12.44
N PHE A 116 15.79 -20.64 11.68
CA PHE A 116 15.21 -21.98 11.72
C PHE A 116 16.35 -22.95 12.01
#